data_AF-A0A8J7Y3N9-F1
#
_entry.id   AF-A0A8J7Y3N9-F1
#
_cell.length_a   1.000
_cell.length_b   1.000
_cell.length_c   1.000
_cell.angle_alpha   90.00
_cell.angle_beta   90.00
_cell.angle_gamma   90.00
#
_symmetry.space_group_name_H-M   'P 1'
#
loop_
_entity.id
_entity.type
_entity.pdbx_description
1 polymer ?
#
loop_
_entity_poly.entity_id
_entity_poly.type
_entity_poly.pdbx_seq_one_letter_code
_entity_poly.pdbx_strand_id
1 'polypeptide(L)'
;MLKGRKTDNFSMRVYLETIEGIVGQHGLKSVLNYAHLQKYIGNFPPLNDRTDIPLEDLQMLCRSLLELFGRRGIRNLQLRIGREIVKKSFEKYSRVTRLLLRLRFLSPEQSRLKHALILLIRVVKKRYPSEGGTSQPQLKLDEEEDCFLITFRDNWESEDVLSPSPVCHVTIGAIAALAEWATGHVYDVREIECRAMGYPVDVFRISRAYEKEVVKGSYDSSKDRLRPFLIRF
;
A
#
# COMPACT_ATOMS: atom_id res chain seq x y z
N MET A 1 -12.39 -15.82 12.56
CA MET A 1 -12.97 -15.26 13.81
C MET A 1 -12.07 -14.12 14.25
N LEU A 2 -12.52 -12.89 14.02
CA LEU A 2 -11.75 -11.67 14.30
C LEU A 2 -11.67 -11.32 15.80
N LYS A 3 -12.58 -11.90 16.59
CA LYS A 3 -12.86 -11.54 17.98
C LYS A 3 -11.59 -11.58 18.84
N GLY A 4 -11.13 -10.40 19.24
CA GLY A 4 -10.00 -10.23 20.16
C GLY A 4 -8.67 -9.86 19.49
N ARG A 5 -8.62 -9.85 18.16
CA ARG A 5 -7.45 -9.36 17.42
C ARG A 5 -7.36 -7.85 17.49
N LYS A 6 -6.13 -7.35 17.54
CA LYS A 6 -5.84 -5.91 17.59
C LYS A 6 -4.86 -5.50 16.49
N THR A 7 -4.94 -4.24 16.09
CA THR A 7 -3.97 -3.54 15.26
C THR A 7 -3.33 -2.39 16.06
N ASP A 8 -2.23 -1.86 15.56
CA ASP A 8 -1.51 -0.76 16.18
C ASP A 8 -2.20 0.61 16.00
N ASN A 9 -1.99 1.49 16.98
CA ASN A 9 -2.47 2.87 16.98
C ASN A 9 -1.98 3.64 15.73
N PHE A 10 -0.73 3.41 15.33
CA PHE A 10 -0.13 4.04 14.16
C PHE A 10 -0.93 3.74 12.90
N SER A 11 -1.24 2.47 12.61
CA SER A 11 -2.04 2.09 11.44
C SER A 11 -3.40 2.79 11.44
N MET A 12 -4.19 2.68 12.51
CA MET A 12 -5.51 3.33 12.57
C MET A 12 -5.41 4.85 12.42
N ARG A 13 -4.41 5.48 13.05
CA ARG A 13 -4.19 6.93 12.91
C ARG A 13 -3.90 7.32 11.46
N VAL A 14 -3.04 6.59 10.75
CA VAL A 14 -2.72 6.87 9.35
C VAL A 14 -3.96 6.73 8.45
N TYR A 15 -4.82 5.74 8.72
CA TYR A 15 -6.11 5.64 8.03
C TYR A 15 -6.94 6.91 8.21
N LEU A 16 -7.20 7.30 9.47
CA LEU A 16 -8.02 8.47 9.78
C LEU A 16 -7.45 9.76 9.17
N GLU A 17 -6.14 10.00 9.31
CA GLU A 17 -5.46 11.17 8.74
C GLU A 17 -5.54 11.18 7.19
N THR A 18 -5.38 10.01 6.55
CA THR A 18 -5.43 9.92 5.08
C THR A 18 -6.84 10.15 4.55
N ILE A 19 -7.85 9.60 5.24
CA ILE A 19 -9.26 9.80 4.90
C ILE A 19 -9.62 11.27 5.09
N GLU A 20 -9.30 11.86 6.25
CA GLU A 20 -9.53 13.28 6.53
C GLU A 20 -8.88 14.19 5.47
N GLY A 21 -7.64 13.90 5.08
CA GLY A 21 -6.94 14.66 4.03
C GLY A 21 -7.59 14.57 2.64
N ILE A 22 -8.51 13.64 2.41
CA ILE A 22 -9.26 13.49 1.14
C ILE A 22 -10.67 14.07 1.26
N VAL A 23 -11.43 13.70 2.30
CA VAL A 23 -12.85 14.08 2.43
C VAL A 23 -13.09 15.29 3.33
N GLY A 24 -12.04 15.82 3.96
CA GLY A 24 -12.10 16.88 4.96
C GLY A 24 -12.62 16.40 6.32
N GLN A 25 -12.49 17.28 7.32
CA GLN A 25 -12.89 16.98 8.72
C GLN A 25 -14.37 16.61 8.84
N HIS A 26 -15.27 17.34 8.16
CA HIS A 26 -16.71 17.04 8.17
C HIS A 26 -17.03 15.74 7.42
N GLY A 27 -16.32 15.44 6.33
CA GLY A 27 -16.46 14.18 5.61
C GLY A 27 -16.04 12.99 6.48
N LEU A 28 -14.89 13.08 7.15
CA LEU A 28 -14.44 12.03 8.07
C LEU A 28 -15.45 11.84 9.22
N LYS A 29 -15.97 12.93 9.78
CA LYS A 29 -17.01 12.88 10.80
C LYS A 29 -18.25 12.11 10.31
N SER A 30 -18.71 12.34 9.08
CA SER A 30 -19.84 11.62 8.48
C SER A 30 -19.54 10.13 8.31
N VAL A 31 -18.35 9.79 7.81
CA VAL A 31 -17.90 8.39 7.65
C VAL A 31 -17.85 7.68 9.00
N LEU A 32 -17.28 8.30 10.04
CA LEU A 32 -17.17 7.71 11.37
C LEU A 32 -18.54 7.54 12.04
N ASN A 33 -19.50 8.44 11.79
CA ASN A 33 -20.87 8.27 12.27
C ASN A 33 -21.55 7.08 11.59
N TYR A 34 -21.44 6.97 10.26
CA TYR A 34 -21.99 5.84 9.50
C TYR A 34 -21.38 4.51 9.98
N ALA A 35 -20.07 4.50 10.25
CA ALA A 35 -19.35 3.32 10.72
C ALA A 35 -19.60 2.96 12.18
N HIS A 36 -20.38 3.73 12.95
CA HIS A 36 -20.50 3.58 14.42
C HIS A 36 -19.15 3.66 15.16
N LEU A 37 -18.25 4.52 14.68
CA LEU A 37 -16.90 4.72 15.20
C LEU A 37 -16.69 6.15 15.75
N GLN A 38 -17.73 6.70 16.38
CA GLN A 38 -17.74 8.08 16.89
C GLN A 38 -16.60 8.39 17.88
N LYS A 39 -16.07 7.36 18.55
CA LYS A 39 -14.93 7.46 19.49
C LYS A 39 -13.66 8.07 18.87
N TYR A 40 -13.52 8.06 17.53
CA TYR A 40 -12.39 8.65 16.82
C TYR A 40 -12.63 10.08 16.32
N ILE A 41 -13.84 10.63 16.48
CA ILE A 41 -14.15 12.02 16.07
C ILE A 41 -13.41 12.99 16.98
N GLY A 42 -12.44 13.73 16.43
CA GLY A 42 -11.61 14.66 17.19
C GLY A 42 -10.66 14.00 18.20
N ASN A 43 -10.57 12.67 18.21
CA ASN A 43 -9.81 11.89 19.17
C ASN A 43 -9.06 10.74 18.46
N PHE A 44 -8.09 11.11 17.62
CA PHE A 44 -7.33 10.12 16.86
C PHE A 44 -6.41 9.31 17.79
N PRO A 45 -6.13 8.02 17.50
CA PRO A 45 -5.17 7.25 18.26
C PRO A 45 -3.81 7.95 18.33
N PRO A 46 -3.03 7.79 19.41
CA PRO A 46 -1.70 8.37 19.52
C PRO A 46 -0.75 7.81 18.44
N LEU A 47 0.22 8.61 17.99
CA LEU A 47 1.19 8.17 16.99
C LEU A 47 2.27 7.26 17.60
N ASN A 48 1.92 6.00 17.89
CA ASN A 48 2.83 4.98 18.42
C ASN A 48 2.45 3.58 17.90
N ASP A 49 3.32 2.59 18.13
CA ASP A 49 3.14 1.22 17.62
C ASP A 49 2.42 0.26 18.60
N ARG A 50 1.73 0.80 19.63
CA ARG A 50 1.00 -0.06 20.60
C ARG A 50 -0.24 -0.66 19.93
N THR A 51 -0.44 -1.96 20.13
CA THR A 51 -1.55 -2.75 19.57
C THR A 51 -2.80 -2.65 20.43
N ASP A 52 -3.40 -1.45 20.46
CA ASP A 52 -4.55 -1.14 21.33
C ASP A 52 -5.89 -1.14 20.58
N ILE A 53 -5.88 -1.03 19.24
CA ILE A 53 -7.08 -0.84 18.43
C ILE A 53 -7.70 -2.20 18.09
N PRO A 54 -8.98 -2.46 18.42
CA PRO A 54 -9.71 -3.62 17.90
C PRO A 54 -9.60 -3.68 16.37
N LEU A 55 -9.23 -4.84 15.83
CA LEU A 55 -9.13 -5.00 14.37
C LEU A 55 -10.49 -4.79 13.69
N GLU A 56 -11.58 -5.12 14.39
CA GLU A 56 -12.95 -4.90 13.96
C GLU A 56 -13.24 -3.44 13.67
N ASP A 57 -12.66 -2.49 14.43
CA ASP A 57 -12.85 -1.06 14.17
C ASP A 57 -12.29 -0.67 12.80
N LEU A 58 -11.09 -1.19 12.45
CA LEU A 58 -10.45 -0.91 11.18
C LEU A 58 -11.23 -1.54 10.01
N GLN A 59 -11.73 -2.76 10.19
CA GLN A 59 -12.57 -3.42 9.19
C GLN A 59 -13.93 -2.73 9.02
N MET A 60 -14.58 -2.29 10.10
CA MET A 60 -15.81 -1.50 10.04
C MET A 60 -15.60 -0.19 9.30
N LEU A 61 -14.47 0.49 9.53
CA LEU A 61 -14.09 1.68 8.78
C LEU A 61 -13.96 1.37 7.27
N CYS A 62 -13.23 0.31 6.92
CA CYS A 62 -13.02 -0.08 5.51
C CYS A 62 -14.33 -0.48 4.81
N ARG A 63 -15.19 -1.27 5.47
CA ARG A 63 -16.50 -1.67 4.95
C ARG A 63 -17.42 -0.46 4.76
N SER A 64 -17.42 0.46 5.72
CA SER A 64 -18.21 1.70 5.63
C SER A 64 -17.77 2.57 4.46
N LEU A 65 -16.46 2.73 4.25
CA LEU A 65 -15.93 3.44 3.08
C LEU A 65 -16.37 2.75 1.78
N LEU A 66 -16.30 1.42 1.73
CA LEU A 66 -16.73 0.64 0.57
C LEU A 66 -18.22 0.85 0.26
N GLU A 67 -19.08 0.85 1.27
CA GLU A 67 -20.52 1.09 1.11
C GLU A 67 -20.82 2.52 0.65
N LEU A 68 -20.12 3.52 1.21
CA LEU A 68 -20.36 4.94 0.90
C LEU A 68 -19.84 5.36 -0.48
N PHE A 69 -18.67 4.86 -0.88
CA PHE A 69 -17.98 5.33 -2.10
C PHE A 69 -17.90 4.27 -3.22
N GLY A 70 -18.29 3.03 -2.93
CA GLY A 70 -18.19 1.91 -3.86
C GLY A 70 -16.76 1.45 -4.13
N ARG A 71 -16.62 0.25 -4.71
CA ARG A 71 -15.32 -0.40 -4.99
C ARG A 71 -14.35 0.50 -5.75
N ARG A 72 -14.83 1.13 -6.83
CA ARG A 72 -14.00 2.00 -7.67
C ARG A 72 -13.59 3.28 -6.93
N GLY A 73 -14.48 3.83 -6.11
CA GLY A 73 -14.24 5.08 -5.37
C GLY A 73 -13.18 4.90 -4.28
N ILE A 74 -13.17 3.77 -3.58
CA ILE A 74 -12.22 3.55 -2.49
C ILE A 74 -10.85 3.02 -2.91
N ARG A 75 -10.72 2.44 -4.11
CA ARG A 75 -9.46 1.79 -4.53
C ARG A 75 -8.26 2.73 -4.44
N ASN A 76 -8.38 3.95 -4.97
CA ASN A 76 -7.28 4.92 -4.93
C ASN A 76 -7.01 5.42 -3.50
N LEU A 77 -8.04 5.54 -2.66
CA LEU A 77 -7.91 5.86 -1.25
C LEU A 77 -7.11 4.77 -0.51
N GLN A 78 -7.44 3.49 -0.72
CA GLN A 78 -6.73 2.36 -0.11
C GLN A 78 -5.27 2.29 -0.56
N LEU A 79 -5.00 2.43 -1.87
CA LEU A 79 -3.64 2.52 -2.38
C LEU A 79 -2.86 3.66 -1.69
N ARG A 80 -3.48 4.84 -1.55
CA ARG A 80 -2.86 5.99 -0.88
C ARG A 80 -2.59 5.74 0.60
N ILE A 81 -3.51 5.09 1.32
CA ILE A 81 -3.32 4.71 2.72
C ILE A 81 -2.07 3.81 2.85
N GLY A 82 -1.92 2.81 1.98
CA GLY A 82 -0.74 1.95 1.97
C GLY A 82 0.57 2.73 1.76
N ARG A 83 0.56 3.69 0.83
CA ARG A 83 1.71 4.57 0.58
C ARG A 83 2.03 5.45 1.79
N GLU A 84 1.03 6.05 2.43
CA GLU A 84 1.21 6.90 3.62
C GLU A 84 1.69 6.10 4.84
N ILE A 85 1.26 4.85 5.01
CA ILE A 85 1.78 3.94 6.04
C ILE A 85 3.29 3.78 5.90
N VAL A 86 3.78 3.51 4.68
CA VAL A 86 5.21 3.33 4.42
C VAL A 86 5.96 4.64 4.64
N LYS A 87 5.47 5.73 4.05
CA LYS A 87 6.08 7.06 4.17
C LYS A 87 6.24 7.49 5.63
N LYS A 88 5.16 7.46 6.41
CA LYS A 88 5.17 7.83 7.84
C LYS A 88 6.00 6.86 8.70
N SER A 89 6.11 5.59 8.31
CA SER A 89 7.00 4.64 8.99
C SER A 89 8.47 5.06 8.89
N PHE A 90 8.88 5.67 7.76
CA PHE A 90 10.25 6.17 7.59
C PHE A 90 10.52 7.53 8.23
N GLU A 91 9.48 8.35 8.44
CA GLU A 91 9.61 9.64 9.12
C GLU A 91 10.08 9.48 10.57
N LYS A 92 9.80 8.33 11.20
CA LYS A 92 10.27 7.95 12.54
C LYS A 92 11.80 7.83 12.64
N TYR A 93 12.50 7.53 11.54
CA TYR A 93 13.95 7.37 11.57
C TYR A 93 14.67 8.71 11.61
N SER A 94 15.77 8.78 12.37
CA SER A 94 16.65 9.96 12.36
C SER A 94 17.15 10.26 10.94
N ARG A 95 17.51 11.53 10.68
CA ARG A 95 18.13 11.92 9.40
C ARG A 95 19.35 11.06 9.07
N VAL A 96 20.17 10.73 10.07
CA VAL A 96 21.35 9.88 9.93
C VAL A 96 20.95 8.46 9.55
N THR A 97 19.97 7.86 10.23
CA THR A 97 19.46 6.52 9.90
C THR A 97 18.89 6.47 8.48
N ARG A 98 18.16 7.52 8.05
CA ARG A 98 17.69 7.63 6.67
C ARG A 98 18.84 7.70 5.68
N LEU A 99 19.91 8.45 5.98
CA LEU A 99 21.10 8.54 5.12
C LEU A 99 21.86 7.21 5.05
N LEU A 100 22.02 6.51 6.17
CA LEU A 100 22.62 5.17 6.20
C LEU A 100 21.82 4.16 5.38
N LEU A 101 20.48 4.24 5.43
CA LEU A 101 19.62 3.42 4.58
C LEU A 101 19.83 3.73 3.08
N ARG A 102 20.17 4.99 2.72
CA ARG A 102 20.54 5.34 1.34
C ARG A 102 21.88 4.74 0.90
N LEU A 103 22.79 4.37 1.81
CA LEU A 103 24.02 3.66 1.42
C LEU A 103 23.72 2.28 0.82
N ARG A 104 22.51 1.73 1.03
CA ARG A 104 22.02 0.52 0.36
C ARG A 104 21.84 0.69 -1.15
N PHE A 105 21.93 1.91 -1.69
CA PHE A 105 21.90 2.20 -3.12
C PHE A 105 23.13 1.70 -3.89
N LEU A 106 24.18 1.25 -3.19
CA LEU A 106 25.38 0.65 -3.80
C LEU A 106 25.14 -0.78 -4.33
N SER A 107 24.05 -1.44 -3.96
CA SER A 107 23.69 -2.77 -4.47
C SER A 107 22.86 -2.68 -5.77
N PRO A 108 22.91 -3.71 -6.65
CA PRO A 108 22.03 -3.79 -7.81
C PRO A 108 20.56 -3.61 -7.43
N GLU A 109 19.78 -2.98 -8.31
CA GLU A 109 18.41 -2.59 -8.03
C GLU A 109 17.52 -3.78 -7.59
N GLN A 110 17.62 -4.91 -8.29
CA GLN A 110 16.89 -6.14 -7.95
C GLN A 110 17.23 -6.63 -6.54
N SER A 111 18.48 -6.48 -6.12
CA SER A 111 18.89 -6.78 -4.75
C SER A 111 18.23 -5.80 -3.76
N ARG A 112 18.16 -4.51 -4.07
CA ARG A 112 17.50 -3.52 -3.20
C ARG A 112 16.01 -3.81 -3.05
N LEU A 113 15.33 -4.13 -4.15
CA LEU A 113 13.94 -4.56 -4.15
C LEU A 113 13.74 -5.78 -3.26
N LYS A 114 14.50 -6.86 -3.48
CA LYS A 114 14.45 -8.07 -2.65
C LYS A 114 14.64 -7.77 -1.16
N HIS A 115 15.65 -6.98 -0.80
CA HIS A 115 15.88 -6.62 0.60
C HIS A 115 14.73 -5.82 1.21
N ALA A 116 14.07 -4.96 0.42
CA ALA A 116 12.91 -4.20 0.84
C ALA A 116 11.70 -5.13 1.09
N LEU A 117 11.44 -6.09 0.20
CA LEU A 117 10.37 -7.09 0.37
C LEU A 117 10.63 -7.99 1.58
N ILE A 118 11.87 -8.42 1.81
CA ILE A 118 12.26 -9.18 3.01
C ILE A 118 12.03 -8.36 4.28
N LEU A 119 12.37 -7.06 4.26
CA LEU A 119 12.13 -6.16 5.39
C LEU A 119 10.63 -6.01 5.67
N LEU A 120 9.81 -5.85 4.63
CA LEU A 120 8.35 -5.79 4.74
C LEU A 120 7.82 -7.03 5.47
N ILE A 121 8.18 -8.22 5.00
CA ILE A 121 7.75 -9.48 5.59
C ILE A 121 8.12 -9.55 7.08
N ARG A 122 9.35 -9.15 7.45
CA ARG A 122 9.79 -9.13 8.85
C ARG A 122 8.96 -8.17 9.71
N VAL A 123 8.69 -6.97 9.20
CA VAL A 123 7.90 -5.95 9.91
C VAL A 123 6.45 -6.41 10.08
N VAL A 124 5.82 -6.92 9.01
CA VAL A 124 4.43 -7.40 9.06
C VAL A 124 4.30 -8.59 10.00
N LYS A 125 5.20 -9.59 9.93
CA LYS A 125 5.21 -10.73 10.88
C LYS A 125 5.31 -10.28 12.34
N LYS A 126 6.10 -9.24 12.63
CA LYS A 126 6.25 -8.71 13.99
C LYS A 126 4.98 -7.97 14.45
N ARG A 127 4.34 -7.21 13.56
CA ARG A 127 3.18 -6.38 13.89
C ARG A 127 1.89 -7.18 13.97
N TYR A 128 1.74 -8.18 13.11
CA TYR A 128 0.58 -9.05 13.04
C TYR A 128 1.05 -10.49 13.15
N PRO A 129 1.42 -10.97 14.36
CA PRO A 129 1.79 -12.36 14.53
C PRO A 129 0.62 -13.27 14.17
N SER A 130 0.90 -14.36 13.44
CA SER A 130 -0.10 -15.38 13.12
C SER A 130 -0.64 -16.01 14.41
N GLU A 131 -1.95 -16.01 14.57
CA GLU A 131 -2.64 -16.73 15.64
C GLU A 131 -2.94 -18.15 15.14
N GLY A 132 -2.01 -19.09 15.37
CA GLY A 132 -2.24 -20.51 15.04
C GLY A 132 -0.95 -21.28 14.75
N GLY A 133 -0.81 -22.44 15.38
CA GLY A 133 0.30 -23.39 15.20
C GLY A 133 0.22 -24.16 13.88
N THR A 134 -0.04 -23.47 12.78
CA THR A 134 -0.01 -24.08 11.44
C THR A 134 1.43 -24.33 11.01
N SER A 135 1.67 -25.41 10.27
CA SER A 135 2.98 -25.74 9.71
C SER A 135 3.37 -24.83 8.53
N GLN A 136 2.41 -24.13 7.93
CA GLN A 136 2.65 -23.22 6.82
C GLN A 136 3.13 -21.84 7.30
N PRO A 137 4.00 -21.15 6.54
CA PRO A 137 4.43 -19.81 6.88
C PRO A 137 3.30 -18.79 6.64
N GLN A 138 3.12 -17.85 7.57
CA GLN A 138 2.17 -16.73 7.42
C GLN A 138 2.46 -15.87 6.17
N LEU A 139 3.74 -15.60 5.95
CA LEU A 139 4.26 -14.75 4.89
C LEU A 139 5.48 -15.44 4.28
N LYS A 140 5.49 -15.56 2.95
CA LYS A 140 6.55 -16.18 2.16
C LYS A 140 6.90 -15.26 0.99
N LEU A 141 8.19 -15.18 0.66
CA LEU A 141 8.70 -14.54 -0.54
C LEU A 141 9.27 -15.64 -1.44
N ASP A 142 8.73 -15.75 -2.64
CA ASP A 142 9.27 -16.58 -3.71
C ASP A 142 9.84 -15.70 -4.82
N GLU A 143 10.88 -16.20 -5.48
CA GLU A 143 11.57 -15.54 -6.57
C GLU A 143 11.37 -16.33 -7.84
N GLU A 144 10.76 -15.70 -8.83
CA GLU A 144 10.60 -16.24 -10.17
C GLU A 144 11.51 -15.48 -11.15
N GLU A 145 11.55 -15.95 -12.39
CA GLU A 145 12.38 -15.36 -13.45
C GLU A 145 12.03 -13.89 -13.71
N ASP A 146 10.75 -13.54 -13.75
CA ASP A 146 10.25 -12.22 -14.14
C ASP A 146 9.61 -11.41 -12.99
N CYS A 147 9.43 -12.02 -11.82
CA CYS A 147 8.74 -11.40 -10.70
C CYS A 147 9.17 -11.92 -9.32
N PHE A 148 8.71 -11.21 -8.29
CA PHE A 148 8.67 -11.69 -6.91
C PHE A 148 7.21 -11.98 -6.55
N LEU A 149 7.00 -13.05 -5.78
CA LEU A 149 5.68 -13.41 -5.25
C LEU A 149 5.71 -13.32 -3.73
N ILE A 150 4.76 -12.56 -3.16
CA ILE A 150 4.52 -12.55 -1.73
C ILE A 150 3.21 -13.28 -1.46
N THR A 151 3.30 -14.43 -0.81
CA THR A 151 2.12 -15.12 -0.28
C THR A 151 1.84 -14.60 1.12
N PHE A 152 0.61 -14.19 1.39
CA PHE A 152 0.14 -13.74 2.70
C PHE A 152 -1.14 -14.51 3.07
N ARG A 153 -1.01 -15.42 4.04
CA ARG A 153 -2.12 -16.28 4.46
C ARG A 153 -3.17 -15.53 5.29
N ASP A 154 -2.72 -14.67 6.20
CA ASP A 154 -3.56 -14.10 7.26
C ASP A 154 -3.74 -12.58 7.07
N ASN A 155 -3.86 -12.12 5.82
CA ASN A 155 -4.11 -10.71 5.56
C ASN A 155 -5.53 -10.33 6.01
N TRP A 156 -5.64 -9.32 6.85
CA TRP A 156 -6.91 -8.93 7.43
C TRP A 156 -7.83 -8.22 6.43
N GLU A 157 -7.29 -7.66 5.33
CA GLU A 157 -8.07 -6.95 4.30
C GLU A 157 -9.05 -7.88 3.56
N SER A 158 -8.66 -9.15 3.37
CA SER A 158 -9.45 -10.18 2.67
C SER A 158 -10.21 -11.09 3.64
N GLU A 159 -10.03 -10.89 4.95
CA GLU A 159 -10.63 -11.76 5.98
C GLU A 159 -12.11 -11.47 6.17
N ASP A 160 -12.92 -12.54 6.09
CA ASP A 160 -14.38 -12.45 6.17
C ASP A 160 -14.98 -11.44 5.17
N VAL A 161 -14.39 -11.36 3.97
CA VAL A 161 -14.86 -10.55 2.83
C VAL A 161 -15.18 -11.48 1.66
N LEU A 162 -16.26 -11.21 0.93
CA LEU A 162 -16.57 -11.86 -0.35
C LEU A 162 -16.61 -10.81 -1.45
N SER A 163 -15.86 -11.02 -2.52
CA SER A 163 -15.72 -10.07 -3.62
C SER A 163 -15.41 -10.78 -4.93
N PRO A 164 -15.97 -10.34 -6.07
CA PRO A 164 -15.63 -10.87 -7.39
C PRO A 164 -14.26 -10.40 -7.91
N SER A 165 -13.58 -9.51 -7.17
CA SER A 165 -12.27 -8.96 -7.53
C SER A 165 -11.38 -8.77 -6.29
N PRO A 166 -10.05 -8.67 -6.44
CA PRO A 166 -9.14 -8.51 -5.31
C PRO A 166 -9.43 -7.23 -4.51
N VAL A 167 -9.19 -7.26 -3.20
CA VAL A 167 -9.56 -6.18 -2.26
C VAL A 167 -8.41 -5.61 -1.43
N CYS A 168 -7.22 -6.24 -1.47
CA CYS A 168 -6.10 -5.89 -0.59
C CYS A 168 -5.29 -4.70 -1.11
N HIS A 169 -5.97 -3.63 -1.47
CA HIS A 169 -5.39 -2.45 -2.11
C HIS A 169 -4.47 -1.65 -1.18
N VAL A 170 -4.64 -1.74 0.14
CA VAL A 170 -3.72 -1.09 1.08
C VAL A 170 -2.38 -1.83 1.08
N THR A 171 -2.41 -3.17 1.08
CA THR A 171 -1.21 -4.00 0.95
C THR A 171 -0.47 -3.74 -0.37
N ILE A 172 -1.20 -3.66 -1.50
CA ILE A 172 -0.61 -3.28 -2.80
C ILE A 172 0.08 -1.90 -2.70
N GLY A 173 -0.61 -0.90 -2.15
CA GLY A 173 -0.07 0.46 -2.01
C GLY A 173 1.19 0.51 -1.15
N ALA A 174 1.24 -0.27 -0.07
CA ALA A 174 2.40 -0.38 0.80
C ALA A 174 3.59 -1.08 0.12
N ILE A 175 3.37 -2.20 -0.56
CA ILE A 175 4.42 -2.90 -1.31
C ILE A 175 5.01 -1.96 -2.38
N ALA A 176 4.16 -1.30 -3.16
CA ALA A 176 4.59 -0.37 -4.21
C ALA A 176 5.39 0.81 -3.66
N ALA A 177 4.92 1.47 -2.59
CA ALA A 177 5.67 2.57 -1.97
C ALA A 177 7.02 2.13 -1.42
N LEU A 178 7.10 0.94 -0.84
CA LEU A 178 8.35 0.44 -0.29
C LEU A 178 9.35 0.07 -1.39
N ALA A 179 8.87 -0.55 -2.47
CA ALA A 179 9.68 -0.86 -3.64
C ALA A 179 10.24 0.43 -4.27
N GLU A 180 9.38 1.44 -4.47
CA GLU A 180 9.77 2.75 -4.99
C GLU A 180 10.78 3.45 -4.09
N TRP A 181 10.55 3.46 -2.78
CA TRP A 181 11.51 4.04 -1.83
C TRP A 181 12.88 3.36 -1.86
N ALA A 182 12.91 2.03 -2.04
CA ALA A 182 14.15 1.26 -2.02
C ALA A 182 14.96 1.33 -3.33
N THR A 183 14.32 1.66 -4.44
CA THR A 183 14.89 1.52 -5.78
C THR A 183 14.98 2.84 -6.53
N GLY A 184 14.08 3.79 -6.24
CA GLY A 184 13.83 5.01 -7.00
C GLY A 184 12.82 4.85 -8.14
N HIS A 185 12.26 3.65 -8.38
CA HIS A 185 11.40 3.38 -9.54
C HIS A 185 10.05 2.77 -9.15
N VAL A 186 9.02 3.03 -9.97
CA VAL A 186 7.67 2.49 -9.79
C VAL A 186 7.58 1.09 -10.38
N TYR A 187 7.09 0.12 -9.59
CA TYR A 187 6.89 -1.26 -10.02
C TYR A 187 5.42 -1.59 -10.21
N ASP A 188 5.13 -2.50 -11.14
CA ASP A 188 3.80 -3.11 -11.27
C ASP A 188 3.60 -4.10 -10.11
N VAL A 189 2.68 -3.76 -9.21
CA VAL A 189 2.30 -4.58 -8.06
C VAL A 189 0.83 -4.93 -8.19
N ARG A 190 0.52 -6.24 -8.20
CA ARG A 190 -0.85 -6.75 -8.34
C ARG A 190 -1.12 -7.85 -7.34
N GLU A 191 -2.34 -7.92 -6.85
CA GLU A 191 -2.86 -9.10 -6.18
C GLU A 191 -3.43 -10.04 -7.26
N ILE A 192 -2.86 -11.25 -7.35
CA ILE A 192 -3.21 -12.25 -8.39
C ILE A 192 -4.10 -13.37 -7.84
N GLU A 193 -4.01 -13.63 -6.54
CA GLU A 193 -4.91 -14.51 -5.80
C GLU A 193 -5.38 -13.75 -4.56
N CYS A 194 -6.68 -13.83 -4.25
CA CYS A 194 -7.27 -13.12 -3.13
C CYS A 194 -8.25 -14.03 -2.39
N ARG A 195 -8.13 -14.12 -1.07
CA ARG A 195 -9.05 -14.90 -0.23
C ARG A 195 -10.48 -14.41 -0.34
N ALA A 196 -10.69 -13.11 -0.54
CA ALA A 196 -12.03 -12.58 -0.75
C ALA A 196 -12.70 -13.10 -2.04
N MET A 197 -11.91 -13.60 -2.99
CA MET A 197 -12.39 -14.25 -4.21
C MET A 197 -12.53 -15.77 -4.07
N GLY A 198 -12.23 -16.34 -2.89
CA GLY A 198 -12.30 -17.77 -2.61
C GLY A 198 -10.97 -18.52 -2.71
N TYR A 199 -9.85 -17.85 -2.95
CA TYR A 199 -8.52 -18.47 -2.88
C TYR A 199 -8.13 -18.80 -1.43
N PRO A 200 -7.24 -19.78 -1.19
CA PRO A 200 -6.84 -20.13 0.18
C PRO A 200 -5.95 -19.07 0.85
N VAL A 201 -5.24 -18.26 0.05
CA VAL A 201 -4.28 -17.25 0.49
C VAL A 201 -4.32 -16.04 -0.45
N ASP A 202 -3.79 -14.90 0.00
CA ASP A 202 -3.54 -13.76 -0.88
C ASP A 202 -2.14 -13.88 -1.48
N VAL A 203 -2.00 -13.62 -2.78
CA VAL A 203 -0.71 -13.64 -3.47
C VAL A 203 -0.51 -12.33 -4.22
N PHE A 204 0.57 -11.63 -3.87
CA PHE A 204 0.97 -10.37 -4.50
C PHE A 204 2.14 -10.61 -5.43
N ARG A 205 1.97 -10.26 -6.71
CA ARG A 205 3.03 -10.26 -7.72
C ARG A 205 3.64 -8.88 -7.84
N ILE A 206 4.97 -8.82 -7.80
CA ILE A 206 5.77 -7.63 -8.02
C ILE A 206 6.65 -7.91 -9.25
N SER A 207 6.49 -7.13 -10.32
CA SER A 207 7.34 -7.28 -11.51
C SER A 207 8.81 -7.02 -11.19
N ARG A 208 9.74 -7.68 -11.91
CA ARG A 208 11.16 -7.29 -11.88
C ARG A 208 11.43 -6.05 -12.72
N ALA A 209 10.67 -5.84 -13.79
CA ALA A 209 10.72 -4.62 -14.59
C ALA A 209 9.92 -3.51 -13.90
N TYR A 210 10.47 -2.29 -13.87
CA TYR A 210 9.75 -1.10 -13.44
C TYR A 210 9.03 -0.44 -14.63
N GLU A 211 7.99 0.34 -14.35
CA GLU A 211 7.35 1.18 -15.36
C GLU A 211 8.31 2.32 -15.72
N LYS A 212 8.86 2.28 -16.95
CA LYS A 212 9.56 3.45 -17.49
C LYS A 212 8.51 4.54 -17.66
N GLU A 213 8.63 5.65 -16.94
CA GLU A 213 7.87 6.85 -17.27
C GLU A 213 8.13 7.17 -18.74
N VAL A 214 7.10 7.02 -19.58
CA VAL A 214 7.15 7.54 -20.94
C VAL A 214 7.15 9.05 -20.79
N VAL A 215 8.34 9.65 -20.82
CA VAL A 215 8.49 11.10 -20.97
C VAL A 215 7.81 11.47 -22.28
N LYS A 216 6.53 11.87 -22.21
CA LYS A 216 5.86 12.57 -23.30
C LYS A 216 6.56 13.92 -23.44
N GLY A 217 7.55 14.00 -24.32
CA GLY A 217 8.18 15.26 -24.68
C GLY A 217 9.64 15.14 -25.08
N SER A 218 9.91 14.67 -26.29
CA SER A 218 10.93 15.33 -27.10
C SER A 218 10.31 15.64 -28.45
N TYR A 219 10.05 16.92 -28.66
CA TYR A 219 9.69 17.50 -29.94
C TYR A 219 10.90 17.33 -30.85
N ASP A 220 10.77 16.50 -31.88
CA ASP A 220 11.80 16.32 -32.90
C ASP A 220 11.86 17.59 -33.77
N SER A 221 12.84 18.46 -33.49
CA SER A 221 13.08 19.70 -34.22
C SER A 221 13.80 19.50 -35.56
N SER A 222 13.88 18.27 -36.08
CA SER A 222 14.61 17.96 -37.32
C SER A 222 13.77 17.89 -38.60
N LYS A 223 12.46 18.14 -38.55
CA LYS A 223 11.59 18.12 -39.74
C LYS A 223 10.73 19.37 -39.89
N ASP A 224 11.37 20.52 -40.08
CA ASP A 224 10.76 21.62 -40.84
C ASP A 224 11.83 22.59 -41.32
N ARG A 225 12.53 22.20 -42.39
CA ARG A 225 13.22 23.13 -43.27
C ARG A 225 12.86 22.76 -44.70
N LEU A 226 12.49 23.80 -45.45
CA LEU A 226 12.24 23.88 -46.89
C LEU A 226 10.75 23.77 -47.32
N ARG A 227 10.05 24.92 -47.34
CA ARG A 227 9.52 25.53 -48.59
C ARG A 227 9.39 27.06 -48.43
N PRO A 228 10.05 27.88 -49.27
CA PRO A 228 9.81 29.33 -49.32
C PRO A 228 8.58 29.62 -50.20
N PHE A 229 7.56 30.27 -49.64
CA PHE A 229 6.57 30.97 -50.43
C PHE A 229 7.14 32.34 -50.81
N LEU A 230 7.53 32.50 -52.07
CA LEU A 230 7.77 33.79 -52.69
C LEU A 230 6.46 34.59 -52.72
N ILE A 231 6.45 35.76 -52.10
CA ILE A 231 5.53 36.86 -52.44
C ILE A 231 6.29 37.75 -53.42
N ARG A 232 5.70 37.99 -54.60
CA ARG A 232 6.21 38.88 -55.63
C ARG A 232 5.34 40.14 -55.64
N PHE A 233 5.95 41.29 -55.37
CA PHE A 233 5.70 42.53 -56.11
C PHE A 233 6.96 42.80 -56.92
#